data_AF-A0A5C7GUG4-F1
#
_entry.id   AF-A0A5C7GUG4-F1
#
_cell.length_a   1.000
_cell.length_b   1.000
_cell.length_c   1.000
_cell.angle_alpha   90.00
_cell.angle_beta   90.00
_cell.angle_gamma   90.00
#
_symmetry.space_group_name_H-M   'P 1'
#
loop_
_entity.id
_entity.type
_entity.pdbx_description
1 polymer ?
#
loop_
_entity_poly.entity_id
_entity_poly.type
_entity_poly.pdbx_seq_one_letter_code
_entity_poly.pdbx_strand_id
1 'polypeptide(L)'
;MRATVTVHNHNQERRNLTVKATGVAKFKGTYMREKQLTEMIQQKVSEAKQVCTSDECKVAWDEVEEVSQAKADLMLKLQKQDPLEFFCQDNPETDECCIYED
;
A
#
# COMPACT_ATOMS: atom_id res chain seq x y z
N MET A 1 -19.09 10.00 -39.87
CA MET A 1 -19.42 9.18 -38.68
C MET A 1 -18.77 9.79 -37.45
N ARG A 2 -19.54 10.16 -36.42
CA ARG A 2 -19.02 10.55 -35.10
C ARG A 2 -19.41 9.45 -34.11
N ALA A 3 -18.44 8.79 -33.50
CA ALA A 3 -18.68 7.88 -32.38
C ALA A 3 -18.75 8.71 -31.09
N THR A 4 -19.91 8.72 -30.43
CA THR A 4 -20.07 9.28 -29.09
C THR A 4 -19.63 8.25 -28.06
N VAL A 5 -18.59 8.55 -27.30
CA VAL A 5 -18.19 7.75 -26.14
C VAL A 5 -19.09 8.15 -24.96
N THR A 6 -19.98 7.25 -24.54
CA THR A 6 -20.81 7.43 -23.35
C THR A 6 -19.98 7.07 -22.11
N VAL A 7 -19.41 8.08 -21.44
CA VAL A 7 -18.77 7.91 -20.13
C VAL A 7 -19.87 7.66 -19.09
N HIS A 8 -19.92 6.44 -18.55
CA HIS A 8 -20.83 6.08 -17.46
C HIS A 8 -20.34 6.74 -16.15
N ASN A 9 -21.14 7.67 -15.64
CA ASN A 9 -20.90 8.43 -14.43
C ASN A 9 -21.19 7.55 -13.20
N HIS A 10 -20.16 7.01 -12.56
CA HIS A 10 -20.33 6.24 -11.32
C HIS A 10 -20.39 7.21 -10.13
N ASN A 11 -21.61 7.33 -9.60
CA ASN A 11 -22.03 8.19 -8.50
C ASN A 11 -21.07 8.14 -7.28
N GLN A 12 -20.32 9.22 -7.04
CA GLN A 12 -19.47 9.39 -5.86
C GLN A 12 -20.24 10.18 -4.80
N GLU A 13 -21.06 9.47 -4.01
CA GLU A 13 -21.74 10.06 -2.85
C GLU A 13 -20.72 10.36 -1.73
N ARG A 14 -20.59 11.64 -1.39
CA ARG A 14 -19.77 12.13 -0.27
C ARG A 14 -20.37 11.67 1.07
N ARG A 15 -19.77 10.65 1.68
CA ARG A 15 -20.06 10.26 3.06
C ARG A 15 -19.20 11.09 4.02
N ASN A 16 -19.81 12.05 4.70
CA ASN A 16 -19.21 12.75 5.84
C ASN A 16 -19.02 11.76 6.99
N LEU A 17 -17.78 11.36 7.26
CA LEU A 17 -17.41 10.50 8.38
C LEU A 17 -16.61 11.31 9.39
N THR A 18 -17.31 11.92 10.35
CA THR A 18 -16.68 12.40 11.59
C THR A 18 -16.39 11.18 12.45
N VAL A 19 -15.14 10.74 12.51
CA VAL A 19 -14.75 9.59 13.33
C VAL A 19 -13.66 10.01 14.31
N LYS A 20 -14.06 10.18 15.58
CA LYS A 20 -13.15 10.05 16.72
C LYS A 20 -12.90 8.55 16.92
N ALA A 21 -11.72 8.03 16.59
CA ALA A 21 -11.37 6.64 16.85
C ALA A 21 -9.96 6.52 17.43
N THR A 22 -9.92 6.07 18.67
CA THR A 22 -8.77 5.54 19.37
C THR A 22 -8.28 4.25 18.68
N GLY A 23 -6.98 4.21 18.38
CA GLY A 23 -6.16 3.00 18.22
C GLY A 23 -6.36 2.08 17.00
N VAL A 24 -7.55 1.52 16.78
CA VAL A 24 -7.69 0.28 15.99
C VAL A 24 -8.23 0.50 14.57
N ALA A 25 -8.93 1.61 14.33
CA ALA A 25 -9.54 1.89 13.02
C ALA A 25 -8.56 2.39 11.95
N LYS A 26 -7.31 2.74 12.32
CA LYS A 26 -6.36 3.43 11.42
C LYS A 26 -5.81 2.58 10.27
N PHE A 27 -6.02 1.27 10.28
CA PHE A 27 -5.33 0.37 9.34
C PHE A 27 -6.22 -0.48 8.44
N LYS A 28 -7.55 -0.37 8.55
CA LYS A 28 -8.45 -1.19 7.73
C LYS A 28 -8.24 -0.94 6.24
N GLY A 29 -8.04 0.31 5.82
CA GLY A 29 -7.76 0.64 4.42
C GLY A 29 -6.42 0.06 3.94
N THR A 30 -5.38 0.18 4.76
CA THR A 30 -4.04 -0.31 4.48
C THR A 30 -3.97 -1.82 4.36
N TYR A 31 -4.62 -2.53 5.28
CA TYR A 31 -4.77 -3.99 5.24
C TYR A 31 -5.51 -4.46 3.98
N MET A 32 -6.61 -3.78 3.63
CA MET A 32 -7.35 -4.11 2.40
C MET A 32 -6.48 -3.90 1.16
N ARG A 33 -5.66 -2.84 1.13
CA ARG A 33 -4.74 -2.56 0.02
C ARG A 33 -3.62 -3.60 -0.09
N GLU A 34 -3.03 -4.01 1.04
CA GLU A 34 -2.04 -5.09 1.06
C GLU A 34 -2.61 -6.42 0.56
N LYS A 35 -3.83 -6.76 1.01
CA LYS A 35 -4.54 -7.96 0.57
C LYS A 35 -4.78 -7.94 -0.95
N GLN A 36 -5.27 -6.82 -1.48
CA GLN A 36 -5.47 -6.64 -2.92
C GLN A 36 -4.18 -6.79 -3.73
N LEU A 37 -3.08 -6.19 -3.26
CA LEU A 37 -1.77 -6.33 -3.92
C LEU A 37 -1.28 -7.77 -3.89
N THR A 38 -1.52 -8.48 -2.79
CA THR A 38 -1.15 -9.90 -2.67
C THR A 38 -1.93 -10.78 -3.65
N GLU A 39 -3.24 -10.59 -3.76
CA GLU A 39 -4.09 -11.29 -4.72
C GLU A 39 -3.68 -10.99 -6.17
N MET A 40 -3.37 -9.72 -6.46
CA MET A 40 -2.92 -9.29 -7.79
C MET A 40 -1.56 -9.90 -8.17
N ILE A 41 -0.60 -9.98 -7.24
CA ILE A 41 0.68 -10.66 -7.47
C ILE A 41 0.45 -12.13 -7.81
N GLN A 42 -0.40 -12.83 -7.06
CA GLN A 42 -0.70 -14.24 -7.32
C GLN A 42 -1.31 -14.45 -8.71
N GLN A 43 -2.24 -13.58 -9.11
CA GLN A 43 -2.83 -13.60 -10.44
C GLN A 43 -1.76 -13.37 -11.52
N LYS A 44 -0.94 -12.32 -11.39
CA LYS A 44 0.12 -11.98 -12.35
C LYS A 44 1.18 -13.06 -12.46
N VAL A 45 1.55 -13.72 -11.36
CA VAL A 45 2.45 -14.89 -11.39
C VAL A 45 1.83 -16.05 -12.17
N SER A 46 0.51 -16.28 -12.05
CA SER A 46 -0.16 -17.30 -12.85
C SER A 46 -0.17 -16.94 -14.34
N GLU A 47 -0.46 -15.68 -14.69
CA GLU A 47 -0.41 -15.16 -16.06
C GLU A 47 1.01 -15.30 -16.64
N ALA A 48 2.03 -14.86 -15.91
CA ALA A 48 3.43 -14.98 -16.32
C ALA A 48 3.84 -16.43 -16.54
N LYS A 49 3.41 -17.37 -15.69
CA LYS A 49 3.68 -18.80 -15.89
C LYS A 49 3.04 -19.37 -17.15
N GLN A 50 1.86 -18.88 -17.54
CA GLN A 50 1.18 -19.33 -18.76
C GLN A 50 1.84 -18.77 -20.01
N VAL A 51 2.21 -17.49 -19.99
CA VAL A 51 2.81 -16.78 -21.12
C VAL A 51 4.31 -17.06 -21.24
N CYS A 52 4.98 -17.53 -20.19
CA CYS A 52 6.41 -17.86 -20.22
C CYS A 52 6.75 -19.16 -20.98
N THR A 53 6.12 -19.33 -22.13
CA THR A 53 6.51 -20.21 -23.22
C THR A 53 6.74 -19.40 -24.51
N SER A 54 6.43 -18.10 -24.51
CA SER A 54 6.66 -17.15 -25.60
C SER A 54 7.73 -16.11 -25.26
N ASP A 55 8.08 -15.29 -26.26
CA ASP A 55 8.99 -14.15 -26.12
C ASP A 55 8.44 -13.05 -25.17
N GLU A 56 7.15 -13.11 -24.83
CA GLU A 56 6.49 -12.19 -23.89
C GLU A 56 6.73 -12.57 -22.43
N CYS A 57 7.46 -13.67 -22.15
CA CYS A 57 7.81 -14.10 -20.78
C CYS A 57 8.40 -12.95 -19.95
N LYS A 58 9.33 -12.19 -20.55
CA LYS A 58 10.00 -11.09 -19.86
C LYS A 58 9.00 -10.00 -19.45
N VAL A 59 8.17 -9.56 -20.39
CA VAL A 59 7.17 -8.51 -20.15
C VAL A 59 6.20 -8.94 -19.05
N ALA A 60 5.76 -10.21 -19.06
CA ALA A 60 4.85 -10.71 -18.03
C ALA A 60 5.49 -10.76 -16.63
N TRP A 61 6.78 -11.04 -16.53
CA TRP A 61 7.51 -10.99 -15.26
C TRP A 61 7.83 -9.55 -14.81
N ASP A 62 8.06 -8.62 -15.75
CA ASP A 62 8.22 -7.19 -15.45
C ASP A 62 6.95 -6.65 -14.77
N GLU A 63 5.75 -7.06 -15.22
CA GLU A 63 4.50 -6.69 -14.54
C GLU A 63 4.38 -7.26 -13.12
N VAL A 64 4.86 -8.49 -12.88
CA VAL A 64 4.89 -9.07 -11.52
C VAL A 64 5.82 -8.26 -10.62
N GLU A 65 6.96 -7.82 -11.13
CA GLU A 65 7.94 -7.00 -10.42
C GLU A 65 7.32 -5.67 -9.99
N GLU A 66 6.64 -4.96 -10.89
CA GLU A 66 6.01 -3.68 -10.58
C GLU A 66 4.96 -3.78 -9.45
N VAL A 67 4.09 -4.80 -9.49
CA VAL A 67 3.07 -4.98 -8.45
C VAL A 67 3.71 -5.40 -7.12
N SER A 68 4.77 -6.20 -7.17
CA SER A 68 5.53 -6.61 -5.99
C SER A 68 6.26 -5.43 -5.34
N GLN A 69 6.84 -4.54 -6.15
CA GLN A 69 7.44 -3.29 -5.68
C GLN A 69 6.40 -2.40 -5.00
N ALA A 70 5.21 -2.24 -5.59
CA ALA A 70 4.13 -1.47 -4.98
C ALA A 70 3.72 -2.02 -3.60
N LYS A 71 3.74 -3.35 -3.42
CA LYS A 71 3.53 -3.98 -2.10
C LYS A 71 4.68 -3.72 -1.13
N ALA A 72 5.92 -3.83 -1.59
CA ALA A 72 7.09 -3.54 -0.76
C ALA A 72 7.10 -2.08 -0.28
N ASP A 73 6.81 -1.13 -1.18
CA ASP A 73 6.70 0.30 -0.84
C ASP A 73 5.59 0.57 0.18
N LEU A 74 4.47 -0.13 0.06
CA LEU A 74 3.39 -0.08 1.05
C LEU A 74 3.95 -0.53 2.41
N MET A 75 4.52 -1.74 2.49
CA MET A 75 5.09 -2.27 3.73
C MET A 75 6.16 -1.35 4.35
N LEU A 76 7.03 -0.77 3.53
CA LEU A 76 8.06 0.14 3.99
C LEU A 76 7.46 1.42 4.60
N LYS A 77 6.39 1.97 4.01
CA LYS A 77 5.68 3.13 4.58
C LYS A 77 4.99 2.81 5.90
N LEU A 78 4.64 1.54 6.12
CA LEU A 78 4.01 1.06 7.33
C LEU A 78 5.02 0.77 8.45
N GLN A 79 6.23 0.37 8.09
CA GLN A 79 7.33 0.08 9.02
C GLN A 79 7.97 1.35 9.60
N LYS A 80 7.62 2.54 9.10
CA LYS A 80 8.24 3.81 9.52
C LYS A 80 7.65 4.35 10.81
N GLN A 81 8.03 3.72 11.91
CA GLN A 81 8.39 4.43 13.15
C GLN A 81 9.14 3.42 14.00
N ASP A 82 10.40 3.73 14.34
CA ASP A 82 11.04 3.06 15.46
C ASP A 82 10.10 3.26 16.66
N PRO A 83 9.62 2.18 17.31
CA PRO A 83 8.79 2.31 18.50
C PRO A 83 9.41 3.25 19.54
N LEU A 84 10.75 3.28 19.64
CA LEU A 84 11.46 4.19 20.52
C LEU A 84 11.36 5.65 20.04
N GLU A 85 11.46 5.93 18.74
CA GLU A 85 11.33 7.29 18.20
C GLU A 85 9.94 7.90 18.52
N PHE A 86 8.87 7.12 18.38
CA PHE A 86 7.52 7.58 18.77
C PHE A 86 7.42 7.78 20.28
N PHE A 87 8.00 6.89 21.08
CA PHE A 87 8.02 7.01 22.53
C PHE A 87 8.79 8.26 22.99
N CYS A 88 9.95 8.54 22.40
CA CYS A 88 10.79 9.68 22.72
C CYS A 88 10.20 11.03 22.30
N GLN A 89 9.32 11.07 21.29
CA GLN A 89 8.58 12.29 20.94
C GLN A 89 7.66 12.75 22.07
N ASP A 90 7.02 11.80 22.77
CA ASP A 90 6.09 12.09 23.86
C ASP A 90 6.78 12.10 25.24
N ASN A 91 7.97 11.48 25.38
CA ASN A 91 8.70 11.30 26.64
C ASN A 91 10.20 11.64 26.49
N PRO A 92 10.56 12.87 26.08
CA PRO A 92 11.96 13.26 25.82
C PRO A 92 12.86 13.21 27.06
N GLU A 93 12.29 13.24 28.26
CA GLU A 93 12.99 13.24 29.53
C GLU A 93 13.38 11.84 30.05
N THR A 94 12.91 10.78 29.39
CA THR A 94 13.25 9.40 29.79
C THR A 94 14.72 9.11 29.50
N ASP A 95 15.34 8.25 30.31
CA ASP A 95 16.75 7.90 30.17
C ASP A 95 17.05 7.28 28.79
N GLU A 96 16.05 6.61 28.19
CA GLU A 96 16.13 6.05 26.84
C GLU A 96 16.12 7.11 25.72
N CYS A 97 15.72 8.34 26.02
CA CYS A 97 15.47 9.42 25.05
C CYS A 97 16.28 10.70 25.31
N CYS A 98 16.94 10.81 26.47
CA CYS A 98 17.71 11.98 26.86
C CYS A 98 18.96 12.11 25.97
N ILE A 99 19.02 13.17 25.14
CA ILE A 99 20.20 13.50 24.33
C ILE A 99 21.01 14.57 25.05
N TYR A 100 22.24 14.26 25.41
CA TYR A 100 23.20 15.23 25.96
C TYR A 100 23.97 15.87 24.80
N GLU A 101 24.04 17.19 24.76
CA GLU A 101 24.96 17.90 23.85
C GLU A 101 26.32 18.04 24.52
N ASP A 102 27.38 17.64 23.81
CA ASP A 102 28.80 17.72 24.22
C ASP A 102 29.36 19.16 24.16
#